data_AF-A0A9J6DT06-F1
#
_entry.id   AF-A0A9J6DT06-F1
#
_cell.length_a   1.000
_cell.length_b   1.000
_cell.length_c   1.000
_cell.angle_alpha   90.00
_cell.angle_beta   90.00
_cell.angle_gamma   90.00
#
_symmetry.space_group_name_H-M   'P 1'
#
loop_
_entity.id
_entity.type
_entity.pdbx_description
1 polymer ?
#
loop_
_entity_poly.entity_id
_entity_poly.type
_entity_poly.pdbx_seq_one_letter_code
_entity_poly.pdbx_strand_id
1 'polypeptide(L)'
;MTVLFLVILDVVCHFALARGRYSILPTGELYVRHVESGDRLRSYRCKTRHKLTNEVVTSASSGRLIIQEPQGAASPKITDSHPFVHAVEGQDAVELACAAQGYPIPSYR
;
A
#
# COMPACT_ATOMS: atom_id res chain seq x y z
N MET A 1 7.80 -29.95 -11.13
CA MET A 1 9.14 -29.58 -10.59
C MET A 1 9.54 -28.31 -11.34
N THR A 2 9.40 -27.11 -10.82
CA THR A 2 10.10 -26.63 -9.62
C THR A 2 9.22 -25.62 -8.88
N VAL A 3 8.73 -26.08 -7.73
CA VAL A 3 8.38 -25.38 -6.50
C VAL A 3 7.68 -24.01 -6.61
N LEU A 4 6.39 -24.11 -6.35
CA LEU A 4 5.51 -23.14 -5.70
C LEU A 4 6.17 -22.54 -4.43
N PHE A 5 7.14 -21.63 -4.58
CA PHE A 5 7.67 -20.82 -3.48
C PHE A 5 6.76 -19.60 -3.22
N LEU A 6 5.46 -19.86 -3.03
CA LEU A 6 4.51 -18.84 -2.55
C LEU A 6 4.46 -18.80 -1.01
N VAL A 7 5.48 -19.30 -0.32
CA VAL A 7 5.46 -19.47 1.14
C VAL A 7 6.81 -19.20 1.79
N ILE A 8 7.44 -18.04 1.57
CA ILE A 8 8.46 -17.57 2.52
C ILE A 8 8.26 -16.08 2.85
N LEU A 9 7.45 -15.90 3.89
CA LEU A 9 7.59 -15.00 5.02
C LEU A 9 8.03 -13.55 4.77
N ASP A 10 7.11 -12.68 5.12
CA ASP A 10 7.33 -11.31 5.58
C ASP A 10 7.96 -10.38 4.54
N VAL A 11 7.10 -9.94 3.62
CA VAL A 11 7.25 -8.70 2.85
C VAL A 11 7.32 -7.53 3.83
N VAL A 12 8.41 -7.43 4.57
CA VAL A 12 8.78 -6.19 5.27
C VAL A 12 9.39 -5.31 4.19
N CYS A 13 8.52 -4.71 3.38
CA CYS A 13 8.88 -3.50 2.69
C CYS A 13 9.22 -2.52 3.82
N HIS A 14 10.52 -2.28 4.00
CA HIS A 14 11.14 -1.70 5.18
C HIS A 14 10.22 -0.64 5.82
N PHE A 15 9.77 -0.94 7.05
CA PHE A 15 8.77 -0.19 7.81
C PHE A 15 9.15 1.29 7.87
N ALA A 16 8.68 2.05 6.88
CA ALA A 16 8.88 3.49 6.82
C ALA A 16 7.77 4.08 7.68
N LEU A 17 8.13 4.36 8.94
CA LEU A 17 7.31 5.04 9.93
C LEU A 17 6.50 6.15 9.26
N ALA A 18 5.18 5.97 9.22
CA ALA A 18 4.26 6.80 8.47
C ALA A 18 4.27 8.24 8.97
N ARG A 19 4.99 9.11 8.25
CA ARG A 19 4.93 10.56 8.44
C ARG A 19 4.99 11.23 7.07
N GLY A 20 3.85 11.29 6.35
CA GLY A 20 3.79 12.02 5.07
C GLY A 20 2.66 11.63 4.12
N ARG A 21 2.87 11.83 2.81
CA ARG A 21 1.93 11.44 1.73
C ARG A 21 1.92 9.94 1.41
N TYR A 22 2.97 9.22 1.78
CA TYR A 22 3.13 7.79 1.50
C TYR A 22 3.13 7.01 2.82
N SER A 23 2.50 5.84 2.85
CA SER A 23 2.52 4.92 3.99
C SER A 23 2.56 3.49 3.51
N ILE A 24 3.30 2.65 4.24
CA ILE A 24 3.42 1.24 3.94
C ILE A 24 2.81 0.49 5.12
N LEU A 25 1.78 -0.29 4.86
CA LEU A 25 1.14 -1.09 5.90
C LEU A 25 2.04 -2.27 6.29
N PRO A 26 1.86 -2.83 7.51
CA PRO A 26 2.55 -4.06 7.93
C PRO A 26 2.30 -5.25 6.99
N THR A 27 1.23 -5.21 6.20
CA THR A 27 0.89 -6.19 5.15
C THR A 27 1.79 -6.09 3.91
N GLY A 28 2.55 -4.99 3.75
CA GLY A 28 3.40 -4.73 2.59
C GLY A 28 2.74 -3.88 1.49
N GLU A 29 1.55 -3.34 1.75
CA GLU A 29 0.81 -2.50 0.81
C GLU A 29 1.24 -1.03 0.87
N LEU A 30 1.31 -0.36 -0.27
CA LEU A 30 1.65 1.07 -0.36
C LEU A 30 0.38 1.92 -0.52
N TYR A 31 0.16 2.80 0.44
CA TYR A 31 -0.90 3.79 0.44
C TYR A 31 -0.35 5.17 0.07
N VAL A 32 -0.97 5.81 -0.92
CA VAL A 32 -0.65 7.16 -1.36
C VAL A 32 -1.83 8.07 -1.05
N ARG A 33 -1.62 9.07 -0.20
CA ARG A 33 -2.60 10.09 0.19
C ARG A 33 -2.46 11.33 -0.68
N HIS A 34 -3.58 12.01 -0.93
CA HIS A 34 -3.64 13.23 -1.76
C HIS A 34 -2.97 13.02 -3.13
N VAL A 35 -3.45 12.01 -3.85
CA VAL A 35 -2.96 11.68 -5.19
C VAL A 35 -3.31 12.82 -6.15
N GLU A 36 -2.30 13.32 -6.86
CA GLU A 36 -2.43 14.39 -7.86
C GLU A 36 -2.11 13.86 -9.26
N SER A 37 -2.59 14.54 -10.32
CA SER A 37 -2.34 14.11 -11.71
C SER A 37 -0.85 13.94 -12.06
N GLY A 38 0.06 14.62 -11.34
CA GLY A 38 1.51 14.45 -11.47
C GLY A 38 2.02 13.07 -11.03
N ASP A 39 1.33 12.40 -10.09
CA ASP A 39 1.70 11.07 -9.63
C ASP A 39 1.44 9.98 -10.68
N ARG A 40 0.64 10.31 -11.71
CA ARG A 40 0.43 9.43 -12.86
C ARG A 40 1.74 9.11 -13.57
N LEU A 41 2.78 9.95 -13.51
CA LEU A 41 4.07 9.68 -14.16
C LEU A 41 5.05 8.89 -13.28
N ARG A 42 4.72 8.67 -12.01
CA ARG A 42 5.58 7.93 -11.08
C ARG A 42 5.42 6.42 -11.27
N SER A 43 6.54 5.70 -11.22
CA SER A 43 6.59 4.24 -11.23
C SER A 43 6.96 3.72 -9.85
N TYR A 44 6.15 2.80 -9.33
CA TYR A 44 6.33 2.19 -8.02
C TYR A 44 6.86 0.76 -8.19
N ARG A 45 7.86 0.38 -7.40
CA ARG A 45 8.41 -0.99 -7.37
C ARG A 45 8.50 -1.46 -5.94
N CYS A 46 8.19 -2.73 -5.71
CA CYS A 46 8.37 -3.34 -4.40
C CYS A 46 9.81 -3.84 -4.30
N LYS A 47 10.44 -3.56 -3.16
CA LYS A 47 11.76 -4.08 -2.81
C LYS A 47 11.58 -5.00 -1.62
N THR A 48 11.82 -6.29 -1.83
CA THR A 48 11.73 -7.32 -0.79
C THR A 48 13.13 -7.66 -0.30
N ARG A 49 13.22 -8.06 0.96
CA ARG A 49 14.46 -8.52 1.57
C ARG A 49 14.20 -9.84 2.28
N HIS A 50 14.94 -10.86 1.90
CA HIS A 50 14.84 -12.16 2.54
C HIS A 50 15.51 -12.11 3.92
N LYS A 51 14.78 -12.48 4.98
CA LYS A 51 15.25 -12.34 6.36
C LYS A 51 16.46 -13.22 6.69
N LEU A 52 16.55 -14.42 6.11
CA LEU A 52 17.60 -15.40 6.43
C LEU A 52 18.88 -15.18 5.61
N THR A 53 18.75 -14.90 4.31
CA THR A 53 19.90 -14.73 3.40
C THR A 53 20.34 -13.29 3.27
N ASN A 54 19.54 -12.34 3.76
CA ASN A 54 19.73 -10.90 3.56
C ASN A 54 19.73 -10.47 2.08
N GLU A 55 19.31 -11.33 1.16
CA GLU A 55 19.19 -11.00 -0.25
C GLU A 55 18.08 -9.99 -0.47
N VAL A 56 18.34 -9.04 -1.37
CA VAL A 56 17.42 -7.94 -1.66
C VAL A 56 17.03 -8.01 -3.12
N VAL A 57 15.74 -8.23 -3.37
CA VAL A 57 15.20 -8.37 -4.72
C VAL A 57 14.18 -7.27 -4.98
N THR A 58 14.22 -6.68 -6.17
CA THR A 58 13.23 -5.71 -6.62
C THR A 58 12.24 -6.40 -7.55
N SER A 59 10.96 -6.04 -7.47
CA SER A 59 9.93 -6.57 -8.35
C SER A 59 10.31 -6.36 -9.83
N ALA A 60 10.15 -7.41 -10.64
CA ALA A 60 10.40 -7.34 -12.08
C ALA A 60 9.41 -6.39 -12.78
N SER A 61 8.17 -6.35 -12.28
CA SER A 61 7.13 -5.42 -12.72
C SER A 61 7.15 -4.13 -11.88
N SER A 62 6.78 -3.02 -12.51
CA SER A 62 6.50 -1.75 -11.85
C SER A 62 5.02 -1.42 -11.94
N GLY A 63 4.43 -0.98 -10.83
CA GLY A 63 3.09 -0.43 -10.77
C GLY A 63 3.06 1.06 -11.10
N ARG A 64 1.94 1.55 -11.62
CA ARG A 64 1.69 2.97 -11.91
C ARG A 64 0.26 3.31 -11.52
N LEU A 65 0.05 4.52 -11.00
CA LEU A 65 -1.28 4.99 -10.64
C LEU A 65 -2.04 5.43 -11.89
N ILE A 66 -3.27 4.95 -12.03
CA ILE A 66 -4.22 5.41 -13.04
C ILE A 66 -5.16 6.39 -12.34
N ILE A 67 -5.04 7.67 -12.71
CA ILE A 67 -5.85 8.75 -12.16
C ILE A 67 -6.89 9.12 -13.21
N GLN A 68 -8.16 9.04 -12.82
CA GLN A 68 -9.29 9.39 -13.66
C GLN A 68 -9.89 10.70 -13.14
N GLU A 69 -10.06 11.69 -14.03
CA GLU A 69 -10.82 12.88 -13.69
C GLU A 69 -12.32 12.52 -13.52
N PRO A 70 -12.98 12.99 -12.44
CA PRO A 70 -14.38 12.69 -12.20
C PRO A 70 -15.26 13.40 -13.24
N GLN A 71 -16.17 12.66 -13.87
CA GLN A 71 -17.13 13.21 -14.85
C GLN A 71 -18.40 13.78 -14.18
N GLY A 72 -18.50 13.72 -12.86
CA GLY A 72 -19.63 14.17 -12.07
C GLY A 72 -19.49 13.80 -10.61
N ALA A 73 -20.50 14.14 -9.80
CA ALA A 73 -20.55 13.71 -8.42
C ALA A 73 -20.67 12.17 -8.35
N ALA A 74 -19.79 11.54 -7.58
CA ALA A 74 -19.77 10.10 -7.37
C ALA A 74 -19.81 9.84 -5.86
N SER A 75 -20.82 9.09 -5.41
CA SER A 75 -20.94 8.67 -4.01
C SER A 75 -19.69 7.88 -3.57
N PRO A 76 -19.18 8.11 -2.35
CA PRO A 76 -17.99 7.43 -1.88
C PRO A 76 -18.21 5.93 -1.78
N LYS A 77 -17.36 5.17 -2.45
CA LYS A 77 -17.33 3.71 -2.42
C LYS A 77 -16.02 3.26 -1.81
N ILE A 78 -16.09 2.45 -0.76
CA ILE A 78 -14.91 1.80 -0.18
C ILE A 78 -14.39 0.80 -1.19
N THR A 79 -13.15 0.99 -1.62
CA THR A 79 -12.45 0.09 -2.56
C THR A 79 -11.48 -0.84 -1.86
N ASP A 80 -10.98 -0.44 -0.69
CA ASP A 80 -10.12 -1.26 0.12
C ASP A 80 -10.39 -1.02 1.61
N SER A 81 -10.57 -2.09 2.36
CA SER A 81 -10.82 -2.06 3.79
C SER A 81 -10.42 -3.37 4.43
N HIS A 82 -9.60 -3.31 5.47
CA HIS A 82 -9.15 -4.47 6.21
C HIS A 82 -9.82 -4.49 7.59
N PRO A 83 -10.82 -5.38 7.82
CA PRO A 83 -11.54 -5.43 9.10
C PRO A 83 -10.70 -6.00 10.24
N PHE A 84 -9.62 -6.73 9.90
CA PHE A 84 -8.70 -7.31 10.85
C PHE A 84 -7.29 -6.82 10.56
N VAL A 85 -6.58 -6.44 11.61
CA VAL A 85 -5.15 -6.10 11.55
C VAL A 85 -4.40 -6.90 12.60
N HIS A 86 -3.21 -7.37 12.22
CA HIS A 86 -2.29 -8.00 13.17
C HIS A 86 -1.43 -6.91 13.81
N ALA A 87 -1.67 -6.67 15.09
CA ALA A 87 -0.84 -5.81 15.92
C ALA A 87 0.10 -6.68 16.77
N VAL A 88 1.36 -6.28 16.88
CA VAL A 88 2.31 -6.89 17.81
C VAL A 88 2.30 -6.08 19.11
N GLU A 89 2.21 -6.77 20.24
CA GLU A 89 2.26 -6.14 21.56
C GLU A 89 3.56 -5.33 21.72
N GLY A 90 3.44 -4.05 22.07
CA GLY A 90 4.56 -3.10 22.12
C GLY A 90 4.80 -2.28 20.84
N GLN A 91 3.99 -2.43 19.79
CA GLN A 91 3.99 -1.47 18.68
C GLN A 91 3.33 -0.15 19.10
N ASP A 92 4.04 0.97 18.90
CA ASP A 92 3.58 2.32 19.26
C ASP A 92 2.33 2.77 18.51
N ALA A 93 2.14 2.35 17.25
CA ALA A 93 1.00 2.74 16.42
C ALA A 93 0.67 1.67 15.38
N VAL A 94 -0.63 1.46 15.17
CA VAL A 94 -1.18 0.57 14.14
C VAL A 94 -2.02 1.42 13.19
N GLU A 95 -1.68 1.39 11.90
CA GLU A 95 -2.48 2.04 10.87
C GLU A 95 -3.57 1.10 10.35
N LEU A 96 -4.81 1.59 10.26
CA LEU A 96 -5.94 0.87 9.69
C LEU A 96 -6.15 1.27 8.23
N ALA A 97 -6.26 0.27 7.36
CA ALA A 97 -6.55 0.46 5.95
C ALA A 97 -8.03 0.80 5.73
N CYS A 98 -8.29 1.99 5.20
CA CYS A 98 -9.60 2.37 4.64
C CYS A 98 -9.38 3.31 3.45
N ALA A 99 -9.58 2.80 2.24
CA ALA A 99 -9.53 3.58 1.01
C ALA A 99 -10.92 3.66 0.39
N ALA A 100 -11.38 4.89 0.12
CA ALA A 100 -12.64 5.15 -0.55
C ALA A 100 -12.41 6.05 -1.76
N GLN A 101 -13.14 5.76 -2.84
CA GLN A 101 -13.15 6.55 -4.06
C GLN A 101 -14.49 7.27 -4.18
N GLY A 102 -14.44 8.56 -4.48
CA GLY A 102 -15.63 9.38 -4.63
C GLY A 102 -15.27 10.80 -5.04
N TYR A 103 -16.26 11.53 -5.54
CA TYR A 103 -16.14 12.95 -5.84
C TYR A 103 -17.40 13.67 -5.36
N PRO A 104 -17.29 14.66 -4.44
CA PRO A 104 -16.07 15.24 -3.86
C PRO A 104 -15.30 14.26 -2.95
N ILE A 105 -14.05 14.61 -2.62
CA ILE A 105 -13.16 13.77 -1.79
C ILE A 105 -13.86 13.45 -0.45
N PRO A 106 -14.01 12.17 -0.08
CA PRO A 106 -14.70 11.78 1.14
C PRO A 106 -13.92 12.15 2.41
N SER A 107 -14.66 12.39 3.49
CA SER A 107 -14.11 12.50 4.83
C SER A 107 -14.20 11.16 5.56
N TYR A 108 -13.10 10.74 6.19
CA TYR A 108 -13.06 9.57 7.06
C TYR A 108 -13.43 9.97 8.49
N ARG A 109 -14.24 9.15 9.17
CA ARG A 109 -14.67 9.33 10.56
C ARG A 109 -14.68 8.00 11.29
#